data_AF-A0A960W8Q7-F1
#
_entry.id   AF-A0A960W8Q7-F1
#
_cell.length_a   1.000
_cell.length_b   1.000
_cell.length_c   1.000
_cell.angle_alpha   90.00
_cell.angle_beta   90.00
_cell.angle_gamma   90.00
#
_symmetry.space_group_name_H-M   'P 1'
#
loop_
_entity.id
_entity.type
_entity.pdbx_description
1 polymer ?
#
loop_
_entity_poly.entity_id
_entity_poly.type
_entity_poly.pdbx_seq_one_letter_code
_entity_poly.pdbx_strand_id
1 'polypeptide(L)' 'MKICIPTVTNNGIDSKISGHFGSSPYFVVYNTADSALEVTQNSLKEHI' A
#
# COMPACT_ATOMS: atom_id res chain seq x y z
N MET A 1 -13.33 8.76 3.29
CA MET A 1 -12.18 9.09 2.40
C MET A 1 -11.28 7.88 2.35
N LYS A 2 -10.62 7.59 1.22
CA LYS A 2 -9.62 6.51 1.15
C LYS A 2 -8.22 7.12 1.04
N ILE A 3 -7.30 6.66 1.89
CA ILE A 3 -5.89 7.06 1.88
C ILE A 3 -5.10 5.86 1.38
N CYS A 4 -4.32 6.05 0.31
CA CYS A 4 -3.48 5.00 -0.27
C CYS A 4 -2.01 5.29 0.04
N ILE A 5 -1.32 4.33 0.65
CA ILE A 5 0.05 4.46 1.14
C ILE A 5 0.92 3.40 0.46
N PRO A 6 1.95 3.80 -0.31
CA PRO A 6 2.86 2.85 -0.93
C PRO A 6 3.79 2.22 0.13
N THR A 7 3.95 0.91 0.11
CA THR A 7 4.72 0.17 1.13
C THR A 7 5.60 -0.91 0.52
N VAL A 8 6.70 -1.23 1.22
CA VAL A 8 7.67 -2.26 0.82
C VAL A 8 7.43 -3.63 1.48
N THR A 9 6.58 -3.68 2.51
CA THR A 9 6.20 -4.89 3.26
C THR A 9 4.68 -4.99 3.38
N ASN A 10 4.14 -6.20 3.51
CA ASN A 10 2.72 -6.44 3.79
C ASN A 10 2.49 -6.71 5.29
N ASN A 11 2.60 -5.66 6.12
CA ASN A 11 2.40 -5.74 7.58
C ASN A 11 1.24 -4.84 8.04
N GLY A 12 0.27 -4.56 7.16
CA GLY A 12 -0.83 -3.66 7.46
C GLY A 12 -0.34 -2.27 7.92
N ILE A 13 -0.76 -1.84 9.11
CA ILE A 13 -0.41 -0.52 9.67
C ILE A 13 1.09 -0.38 10.02
N ASP A 14 1.76 -1.50 10.30
CA ASP A 14 3.20 -1.55 10.61
C ASP A 14 4.07 -1.71 9.35
N SER A 15 3.46 -1.53 8.17
CA SER A 15 4.17 -1.65 6.90
C SER A 15 5.17 -0.52 6.70
N LYS A 16 6.37 -0.88 6.25
CA LYS A 16 7.40 0.11 5.92
C LYS A 16 6.99 0.89 4.67
N ILE A 17 7.00 2.22 4.77
CA ILE A 17 6.66 3.13 3.68
C ILE A 17 7.69 3.01 2.55
N SER A 18 7.22 3.05 1.31
CA SER A 18 8.05 3.11 0.11
C SER A 18 8.33 4.56 -0.30
N GLY A 19 9.56 4.83 -0.76
CA GLY A 19 9.96 6.13 -1.29
C GLY A 19 9.51 6.39 -2.74
N HIS A 20 9.00 5.38 -3.45
CA HIS A 20 8.57 5.52 -4.84
C HIS A 20 7.24 4.79 -5.08
N PHE A 21 6.19 5.55 -5.40
CA PHE A 21 4.83 5.01 -5.51
C PHE A 21 4.70 3.93 -6.60
N GLY A 22 5.14 4.21 -7.83
CA GLY A 22 4.87 3.34 -8.99
C GLY A 22 5.50 1.95 -8.94
N SER A 23 6.66 1.82 -8.30
CA SER A 23 7.40 0.55 -8.17
C SER A 23 7.22 -0.11 -6.79
N SER A 24 6.32 0.41 -5.96
CA SER A 24 6.06 -0.17 -4.64
C SER A 24 5.44 -1.55 -4.78
N PRO A 25 5.91 -2.56 -4.03
CA PRO A 25 5.36 -3.91 -4.12
C PRO A 25 3.96 -4.04 -3.49
N TYR A 26 3.59 -3.14 -2.57
CA TYR A 26 2.30 -3.15 -1.89
C TYR A 26 1.71 -1.74 -1.75
N PHE A 27 0.38 -1.69 -1.64
CA PHE A 27 -0.37 -0.50 -1.30
C PHE A 27 -1.30 -0.79 -0.13
N VAL A 28 -1.15 -0.03 0.95
CA VAL A 28 -2.07 -0.07 2.09
C VAL A 28 -3.14 1.00 1.84
N VAL A 29 -4.41 0.59 1.86
CA VAL A 29 -5.55 1.49 1.71
C VAL A 29 -6.29 1.56 3.03
N TYR A 30 -6.37 2.76 3.59
CA TYR A 30 -7.13 3.03 4.81
C TYR A 30 -8.41 3.79 4.47
N ASN A 31 -9.56 3.25 4.87
CA ASN A 31 -10.85 3.92 4.75
C ASN A 31 -11.19 4.65 6.05
N THR A 32 -11.25 5.98 5.99
CA THR A 32 -11.50 6.82 7.16
C THR A 32 -12.96 6.79 7.64
N ALA A 33 -13.88 6.23 6.86
CA ALA A 33 -15.31 6.20 7.21
C ALA A 33 -15.64 5.09 8.21
N ASP A 34 -14.99 3.93 8.08
CA ASP A 34 -15.22 2.71 8.85
C ASP A 34 -13.95 2.20 9.55
N SER A 35 -12.82 2.90 9.39
CA SER A 35 -11.50 2.49 9.88
C SER A 35 -11.00 1.16 9.30
N ALA A 36 -11.48 0.78 8.11
CA ALA A 36 -11.05 -0.43 7.43
C ALA A 36 -9.64 -0.27 6.83
N LEU A 37 -8.83 -1.33 6.95
CA LEU A 37 -7.49 -1.41 6.38
C LEU A 37 -7.45 -2.56 5.36
N GLU A 38 -7.07 -2.24 4.13
CA GLU A 38 -6.91 -3.19 3.03
C GLU A 38 -5.46 -3.15 2.53
N VAL A 39 -4.90 -4.30 2.13
CA VAL A 39 -3.56 -4.35 1.51
C VAL A 39 -3.67 -5.00 0.13
N THR A 40 -3.18 -4.29 -0.87
CA THR A 40 -3.18 -4.75 -2.27
C THR A 40 -1.74 -4.90 -2.76
N GLN A 41 -1.42 -6.04 -3.37
CA GLN A 41 -0.13 -6.27 -4.00
C GLN A 41 -0.07 -5.57 -5.37
N ASN A 42 1.06 -4.90 -5.65
CA ASN A 42 1.33 -4.37 -6.97
C ASN A 42 1.83 -5.46 -7.91
N SER A 43 0.93 -5.98 -8.75
CA SER A 43 1.25 -6.99 -9.77
C SER A 43 2.12 -6.45 -10.91
N LEU A 44 2.29 -5.12 -11.01
CA LEU A 44 3.12 -4.44 -12.01
C LEU A 44 4.47 -3.96 -11.44
N LYS A 45 4.88 -4.47 -10.27
CA LYS A 45 6.16 -4.11 -9.62
C LYS A 45 7.40 -4.41 -10.48
N GLU A 46 7.24 -5.26 -11.50
CA GLU A 46 8.27 -5.62 -12.48
C GLU A 46 7.86 -4.98 -13.82
N HIS A 47 8.18 -3.69 -14.02
CA HIS A 47 8.24 -3.16 -15.37
C HIS A 47 9.52 -3.70 -16.00
N ILE A 48 9.35 -4.55 -17.03
CA ILE A 48 10.41 -5.09 -17.87
C ILE A 48 11.04 -3.95 -18.68
#